data_AF-A0A2A2EZ60-F1
#
_entry.id   AF-A0A2A2EZ60-F1
#
_cell.length_a   1.000
_cell.length_b   1.000
_cell.length_c   1.000
_cell.angle_alpha   90.00
_cell.angle_beta   90.00
_cell.angle_gamma   90.00
#
_symmetry.space_group_name_H-M   'P 1'
#
loop_
_entity.id
_entity.type
_entity.pdbx_description
1 polymer ?
#
loop_
_entity_poly.entity_id
_entity_poly.type
_entity_poly.pdbx_seq_one_letter_code
_entity_poly.pdbx_strand_id
1 'polypeptide(L)'
;METLLNANAEVSEAALSAMAHMPTASLPALMDDSFAKRLSDADMMRIAVLLAQKSYDEGGCPIGAVIIDNATRRILGKGHNTLVQENHPYHHGETSAIRDAGRIDFSCTTLFTSLSPCEICATLVHMRGFARVVVGDVTNASGTEALLRSKGVEVEVLEDARGIELYARFRAEKPELDFEDWQGLGGRK
;
A
#
# COMPACT_ATOMS: atom_id res chain seq x y z
N MET A 1 3.95 13.61 -26.31
CA MET A 1 3.94 12.14 -26.47
C MET A 1 2.58 11.69 -25.98
N GLU A 2 1.77 11.04 -26.81
CA GLU A 2 0.47 10.53 -26.36
C GLU A 2 0.73 9.37 -25.38
N THR A 3 0.13 9.44 -24.19
CA THR A 3 0.14 8.35 -23.21
C THR A 3 -0.91 7.31 -23.59
N LEU A 4 -0.65 6.05 -23.24
CA LEU A 4 -1.59 4.95 -23.50
C LEU A 4 -2.88 5.10 -22.70
N LEU A 5 -2.76 5.55 -21.45
CA LEU A 5 -3.86 5.82 -20.55
C LEU A 5 -4.08 7.34 -20.44
N ASN A 6 -5.11 7.82 -21.13
CA ASN A 6 -5.49 9.24 -21.18
C ASN A 6 -6.95 9.43 -20.70
N ALA A 7 -7.51 10.63 -20.86
CA ALA A 7 -8.88 10.96 -20.42
C ALA A 7 -9.96 9.98 -20.91
N ASN A 8 -9.77 9.36 -22.09
CA ASN A 8 -10.75 8.46 -22.71
C ASN A 8 -10.51 6.98 -22.40
N ALA A 9 -9.40 6.62 -21.76
CA ALA A 9 -9.09 5.24 -21.45
C ALA A 9 -9.96 4.71 -20.29
N GLU A 10 -10.41 3.47 -20.39
CA GLU A 10 -11.18 2.82 -19.31
C GLU A 10 -10.27 2.48 -18.12
N VAL A 11 -10.78 2.67 -16.90
CA VAL A 11 -10.14 2.15 -15.69
C VAL A 11 -10.50 0.67 -15.60
N SER A 12 -9.54 -0.20 -15.92
CA SER A 12 -9.71 -1.66 -15.97
C SER A 12 -8.71 -2.37 -15.05
N GLU A 13 -9.01 -3.60 -14.64
CA GLU A 13 -8.07 -4.43 -13.86
C GLU A 13 -6.71 -4.58 -14.56
N ALA A 14 -6.68 -4.65 -15.90
CA ALA A 14 -5.44 -4.70 -16.66
C ALA A 14 -4.61 -3.41 -16.52
N ALA A 15 -5.27 -2.25 -16.55
CA ALA A 15 -4.61 -0.96 -16.32
C ALA A 15 -4.07 -0.86 -14.88
N LEU A 16 -4.88 -1.22 -13.87
CA LEU A 16 -4.45 -1.22 -12.47
C LEU A 16 -3.30 -2.19 -12.21
N SER A 17 -3.33 -3.38 -12.84
CA SER A 17 -2.24 -4.35 -12.78
C SER A 17 -0.96 -3.85 -13.44
N ALA A 18 -1.05 -3.20 -14.61
CA ALA A 18 0.10 -2.56 -15.23
C ALA A 18 0.70 -1.48 -14.31
N MET A 19 -0.14 -0.66 -13.69
CA MET A 19 0.30 0.38 -12.75
C MET A 19 0.97 -0.19 -11.49
N ALA A 20 0.47 -1.31 -10.96
CA ALA A 20 1.05 -2.00 -9.80
C ALA A 20 2.45 -2.53 -10.10
N HIS A 21 2.66 -3.11 -11.28
CA HIS A 21 3.87 -3.88 -11.57
C HIS A 21 4.93 -3.12 -12.38
N MET A 22 4.58 -2.01 -13.03
CA MET A 22 5.56 -1.14 -13.69
C MET A 22 6.35 -0.30 -12.66
N PRO A 23 7.63 0.00 -12.91
CA PRO A 23 8.39 0.94 -12.08
C PRO A 23 7.67 2.29 -11.98
N THR A 24 7.65 2.90 -10.79
CA THR A 24 6.96 4.18 -10.57
C THR A 24 7.48 5.28 -11.49
N ALA A 25 8.80 5.32 -11.73
CA ALA A 25 9.44 6.25 -12.66
C ALA A 25 8.97 6.08 -14.13
N SER A 26 8.37 4.94 -14.48
CA SER A 26 7.86 4.67 -15.84
C SER A 26 6.38 5.00 -16.00
N LEU A 27 5.64 5.25 -14.92
CA LEU A 27 4.21 5.57 -14.98
C LEU A 27 3.88 6.81 -15.82
N PRO A 28 4.70 7.89 -15.83
CA PRO A 28 4.44 9.04 -16.72
C PRO A 28 4.49 8.72 -18.22
N ALA A 29 5.11 7.60 -18.62
CA ALA A 29 5.07 7.13 -20.01
C ALA A 29 3.80 6.31 -20.30
N LEU A 30 3.19 5.71 -19.27
CA LEU A 30 1.97 4.92 -19.37
C LEU A 30 0.71 5.79 -19.34
N MET A 31 0.64 6.74 -18.39
CA MET A 31 -0.58 7.50 -18.10
C MET A 31 -0.32 8.99 -17.88
N ASP A 32 -1.33 9.81 -18.16
CA ASP A 32 -1.33 11.25 -17.86
C ASP A 32 -2.19 11.62 -16.64
N ASP A 33 -2.17 12.89 -16.25
CA ASP A 33 -2.92 13.40 -15.09
C ASP A 33 -4.42 13.33 -15.28
N SER A 34 -4.89 13.34 -16.53
CA SER A 34 -6.32 13.24 -16.83
C SER A 34 -6.85 11.82 -16.58
N PHE A 35 -6.00 10.80 -16.77
CA PHE A 35 -6.29 9.44 -16.34
C PHE A 35 -6.16 9.31 -14.82
N ALA A 36 -5.03 9.73 -14.23
CA ALA A 36 -4.76 9.58 -12.81
C ALA A 36 -5.86 10.20 -11.93
N LYS A 37 -6.37 11.38 -12.31
CA LYS A 37 -7.46 12.07 -11.60
C LYS A 37 -8.80 11.34 -11.59
N ARG A 38 -9.02 10.38 -12.48
CA ARG A 38 -10.26 9.56 -12.52
C ARG A 38 -10.18 8.33 -11.63
N LEU A 39 -9.00 7.95 -11.17
CA LEU A 39 -8.83 6.80 -10.28
C LEU A 39 -9.44 7.13 -8.92
N SER A 40 -10.36 6.28 -8.48
CA SER A 40 -10.97 6.35 -7.16
C SER A 40 -10.03 5.80 -6.09
N ASP A 41 -10.43 5.94 -4.83
CA ASP A 41 -9.71 5.33 -3.71
C ASP A 41 -9.81 3.80 -3.72
N ALA A 42 -10.91 3.25 -4.23
CA ALA A 42 -11.05 1.82 -4.48
C ALA A 42 -10.05 1.34 -5.53
N ASP A 43 -9.80 2.12 -6.60
CA ASP A 43 -8.80 1.77 -7.61
C ASP A 43 -7.37 1.78 -7.04
N MET A 44 -7.04 2.79 -6.22
CA MET A 44 -5.72 2.86 -5.56
C MET A 44 -5.53 1.75 -4.54
N MET A 45 -6.57 1.43 -3.77
CA MET A 45 -6.55 0.29 -2.86
C MET A 45 -6.40 -1.02 -3.64
N ARG A 46 -7.06 -1.15 -4.78
CA ARG A 46 -6.93 -2.34 -5.64
C ARG A 46 -5.49 -2.53 -6.13
N ILE A 47 -4.78 -1.44 -6.46
CA ILE A 47 -3.34 -1.48 -6.77
C ILE A 47 -2.52 -1.96 -5.55
N ALA A 48 -2.82 -1.47 -4.35
CA ALA A 48 -2.17 -1.92 -3.12
C ALA A 48 -2.41 -3.43 -2.87
N VAL A 49 -3.62 -3.94 -3.13
CA VAL A 49 -3.95 -5.38 -3.03
C VAL A 49 -3.25 -6.21 -4.12
N LEU A 50 -3.08 -5.68 -5.33
CA LEU A 50 -2.29 -6.35 -6.37
C LEU A 50 -0.81 -6.48 -5.97
N LEU A 51 -0.25 -5.47 -5.31
CA LEU A 51 1.08 -5.52 -4.71
C LEU A 51 1.16 -6.52 -3.54
N ALA A 52 0.12 -6.59 -2.70
CA ALA A 52 0.02 -7.61 -1.67
C ALA A 52 0.00 -9.04 -2.27
N GLN A 53 -0.77 -9.23 -3.35
CA GLN A 53 -0.82 -10.50 -4.08
C GLN A 53 0.57 -10.88 -4.63
N LYS A 54 1.30 -9.92 -5.20
CA LYS A 54 2.69 -10.12 -5.62
C LYS A 54 3.58 -10.60 -4.47
N SER A 55 3.47 -10.01 -3.28
CA SER A 55 4.28 -10.48 -2.13
C SER A 55 3.98 -11.94 -1.79
N TYR A 56 2.70 -12.30 -1.73
CA TYR A 56 2.26 -13.66 -1.46
C TYR A 56 2.76 -14.65 -2.51
N ASP A 57 2.66 -14.30 -3.79
CA ASP A 57 3.13 -15.12 -4.92
C ASP A 57 4.67 -15.31 -4.89
N GLU A 58 5.39 -14.32 -4.36
CA GLU A 58 6.84 -14.37 -4.11
C GLU A 58 7.20 -15.07 -2.79
N GLY A 59 6.20 -15.58 -2.06
CA GLY A 59 6.38 -16.34 -0.82
C GLY A 59 6.38 -15.51 0.47
N GLY A 60 6.25 -14.18 0.39
CA GLY A 60 6.23 -13.25 1.53
C GLY A 60 4.84 -12.99 2.13
N CYS A 61 4.75 -11.93 2.93
CA CYS A 61 3.52 -11.49 3.60
C CYS A 61 2.69 -10.59 2.68
N PRO A 62 1.38 -10.84 2.45
CA PRO A 62 0.54 -10.08 1.54
C PRO A 62 0.16 -8.70 2.08
N ILE A 63 1.12 -7.78 2.10
CA ILE A 63 0.90 -6.39 2.47
C ILE A 63 1.47 -5.52 1.36
N GLY A 64 0.63 -4.67 0.77
CA GLY A 64 0.99 -3.72 -0.27
C GLY A 64 0.58 -2.31 0.08
N ALA A 65 1.29 -1.33 -0.47
CA ALA A 65 0.98 0.07 -0.24
C ALA A 65 1.27 0.94 -1.46
N VAL A 66 0.52 2.05 -1.57
CA VAL A 66 0.61 3.03 -2.64
C VAL A 66 0.55 4.43 -2.04
N ILE A 67 1.44 5.32 -2.48
CA ILE A 67 1.47 6.73 -2.09
C ILE A 67 1.11 7.56 -3.30
N ILE A 68 0.18 8.49 -3.13
CA ILE A 68 -0.22 9.41 -4.19
C ILE A 68 -0.06 10.88 -3.76
N ASP A 69 0.08 11.74 -4.75
CA ASP A 69 -0.12 13.18 -4.60
C ASP A 69 -1.62 13.52 -4.59
N ASN A 70 -2.07 14.32 -3.62
CA ASN A 70 -3.50 14.60 -3.44
C ASN A 70 -4.10 15.48 -4.55
N ALA A 71 -3.31 16.33 -5.21
CA ALA A 71 -3.80 17.26 -6.23
C ALA A 71 -3.86 16.63 -7.63
N THR A 72 -2.86 15.81 -7.96
CA THR A 72 -2.68 15.22 -9.28
C THR A 72 -3.11 13.76 -9.34
N ARG A 73 -3.30 13.10 -8.18
CA ARG A 73 -3.56 11.66 -8.03
C ARG A 73 -2.45 10.77 -8.62
N ARG A 74 -1.28 11.34 -8.95
CA ARG A 74 -0.13 10.56 -9.42
C ARG A 74 0.40 9.67 -8.30
N ILE A 75 0.75 8.44 -8.64
CA ILE A 75 1.50 7.55 -7.74
C ILE A 75 2.92 8.09 -7.62
N LEU A 76 3.31 8.44 -6.40
CA LEU A 76 4.64 8.93 -6.06
C LEU A 76 5.57 7.80 -5.65
N GLY A 77 5.04 6.75 -5.03
CA GLY A 77 5.75 5.54 -4.68
C GLY A 77 4.80 4.41 -4.36
N LYS A 78 5.24 3.18 -4.53
CA LYS A 78 4.45 1.97 -4.22
C LYS A 78 5.35 0.80 -3.90
N GLY A 79 4.83 -0.17 -3.19
CA GLY A 79 5.59 -1.38 -2.87
C GLY A 79 4.79 -2.41 -2.11
N HIS A 80 5.43 -3.52 -1.83
CA HIS A 80 4.90 -4.62 -1.03
C HIS A 80 5.90 -5.02 0.05
N ASN A 81 5.45 -5.78 1.03
CA ASN A 81 6.31 -6.35 2.05
C ASN A 81 7.37 -7.23 1.37
N THR A 82 8.64 -6.99 1.73
CA THR A 82 9.81 -7.71 1.21
C THR A 82 10.65 -8.36 2.32
N LEU A 83 10.06 -8.63 3.48
CA LEU A 83 10.72 -9.33 4.60
C LEU A 83 11.40 -10.62 4.13
N VAL A 84 10.65 -11.46 3.41
CA VAL A 84 11.16 -12.74 2.89
C VAL A 84 12.05 -12.53 1.67
N GLN A 85 11.60 -11.71 0.72
CA GLN A 85 12.23 -11.52 -0.59
C GLN A 85 13.64 -10.91 -0.48
N GLU A 86 13.85 -10.04 0.51
CA GLU A 86 15.13 -9.39 0.76
C GLU A 86 15.88 -9.97 1.98
N ASN A 87 15.35 -11.03 2.61
CA ASN A 87 15.86 -11.57 3.87
C ASN A 87 16.13 -10.45 4.90
N HIS A 88 15.15 -9.54 5.02
CA HIS A 88 15.27 -8.31 5.79
C HIS A 88 14.39 -8.40 7.04
N PRO A 89 14.89 -8.02 8.23
CA PRO A 89 14.16 -8.21 9.49
C PRO A 89 12.91 -7.31 9.61
N TYR A 90 12.77 -6.32 8.74
CA TYR A 90 11.73 -5.29 8.85
C TYR A 90 11.54 -4.53 7.52
N HIS A 91 10.84 -5.10 6.54
CA HIS A 91 10.45 -4.41 5.30
C HIS A 91 8.97 -4.65 4.98
N HIS A 92 8.11 -3.77 5.49
CA HIS A 92 6.67 -3.79 5.28
C HIS A 92 6.25 -3.01 4.02
N GLY A 93 5.02 -3.23 3.55
CA GLY A 93 4.51 -2.59 2.34
C GLY A 93 4.59 -1.07 2.37
N GLU A 94 4.26 -0.44 3.50
CA GLU A 94 4.32 1.01 3.68
C GLU A 94 5.75 1.53 3.61
N THR A 95 6.70 0.81 4.22
CA THR A 95 8.12 1.18 4.15
C THR A 95 8.68 1.02 2.75
N SER A 96 8.26 -0.01 2.01
CA SER A 96 8.63 -0.21 0.61
C SER A 96 8.08 0.91 -0.28
N ALA A 97 6.83 1.34 -0.07
CA ALA A 97 6.25 2.45 -0.82
C ALA A 97 6.96 3.78 -0.53
N ILE A 98 7.30 4.06 0.73
CA ILE A 98 8.07 5.25 1.11
C ILE A 98 9.48 5.20 0.50
N ARG A 99 10.13 4.03 0.50
CA ARG A 99 11.43 3.82 -0.13
C ARG A 99 11.38 4.11 -1.64
N ASP A 100 10.35 3.64 -2.32
CA ASP A 100 10.11 3.88 -3.75
C ASP A 100 9.83 5.36 -4.06
N ALA A 101 9.07 6.05 -3.20
CA ALA A 101 8.81 7.48 -3.32
C ALA A 101 10.06 8.35 -3.13
N GLY A 102 11.05 7.85 -2.39
CA GLY A 102 12.28 8.57 -2.10
C GLY A 102 12.07 9.75 -1.14
N ARG A 103 12.97 10.74 -1.21
CA ARG A 103 12.98 11.88 -0.29
C ARG A 103 12.11 13.03 -0.82
N ILE A 104 10.84 13.02 -0.47
CA ILE A 104 9.85 14.04 -0.83
C ILE A 104 9.17 14.64 0.43
N ASP A 105 8.37 15.69 0.23
CA ASP A 105 7.42 16.14 1.24
C ASP A 105 6.13 15.32 1.15
N PHE A 106 5.74 14.69 2.26
CA PHE A 106 4.53 13.86 2.34
C PHE A 106 3.30 14.64 2.87
N SER A 107 3.44 15.94 3.14
CA SER A 107 2.38 16.79 3.69
C SER A 107 1.10 16.87 2.83
N CYS A 108 1.22 16.61 1.52
CA CYS A 108 0.13 16.65 0.56
C CYS A 108 -0.11 15.28 -0.11
N THR A 109 0.14 14.19 0.62
CA THR A 109 0.00 12.82 0.09
C THR A 109 -1.04 12.00 0.85
N THR A 110 -1.53 10.97 0.16
CA THR A 110 -2.35 9.90 0.75
C THR A 110 -1.59 8.59 0.63
N LEU A 111 -1.53 7.84 1.72
CA LEU A 111 -1.07 6.44 1.74
C LEU A 111 -2.27 5.50 1.70
N PHE A 112 -2.29 4.59 0.74
CA PHE A 112 -3.16 3.42 0.73
C PHE A 112 -2.34 2.23 1.23
N THR A 113 -2.82 1.53 2.25
CA THR A 113 -2.18 0.30 2.74
C THR A 113 -3.23 -0.82 2.75
N SER A 114 -2.88 -1.99 2.22
CA SER A 114 -3.84 -3.10 2.05
C SER A 114 -4.26 -3.74 3.37
N LEU A 115 -3.51 -3.50 4.45
CA LEU A 115 -3.76 -3.96 5.82
C LEU A 115 -3.49 -2.79 6.78
N SER A 116 -4.16 -2.77 7.93
CA SER A 116 -3.82 -1.83 9.02
C SER A 116 -2.32 -1.76 9.25
N PRO A 117 -1.72 -0.55 9.31
CA PRO A 117 -0.30 -0.43 9.57
C PRO A 117 0.06 -0.88 10.99
N CYS A 118 1.23 -1.49 11.14
CA CYS A 118 1.80 -1.77 12.46
C CYS A 118 2.20 -0.46 13.17
N GLU A 119 2.55 -0.53 14.47
CA GLU A 119 2.90 0.68 15.24
C GLU A 119 4.11 1.44 14.66
N ILE A 120 5.08 0.73 14.09
CA ILE A 120 6.26 1.36 13.48
C ILE A 120 5.87 2.06 12.17
N CYS A 121 5.11 1.41 11.28
CA CYS A 121 4.60 2.03 10.06
C CYS A 121 3.70 3.24 10.38
N ALA A 122 2.79 3.12 11.34
CA ALA A 122 1.93 4.21 11.78
C ALA A 122 2.73 5.41 12.32
N THR A 123 3.77 5.13 13.13
CA THR A 123 4.67 6.17 13.65
C THR A 123 5.43 6.83 12.51
N LEU A 124 5.97 6.06 11.55
CA LEU A 124 6.68 6.58 10.39
C LEU A 124 5.78 7.50 9.55
N VAL A 125 4.55 7.08 9.28
CA VAL A 125 3.56 7.85 8.52
C VAL A 125 3.29 9.21 9.17
N HIS A 126 2.99 9.23 10.47
CA HIS A 126 2.80 10.51 11.16
C HIS A 126 4.08 11.35 11.18
N MET A 127 5.25 10.75 11.48
CA MET A 127 6.52 11.47 11.53
C MET A 127 6.96 12.05 10.17
N ARG A 128 6.48 11.49 9.06
CA ARG A 128 6.73 12.02 7.71
C ARG A 128 5.67 13.03 7.27
N GLY A 129 4.60 13.19 8.04
CA GLY A 129 3.60 14.23 7.85
C GLY A 129 2.55 13.89 6.81
N PHE A 130 2.27 12.61 6.54
CA PHE A 130 1.19 12.23 5.63
C PHE A 130 -0.14 12.88 6.03
N ALA A 131 -0.85 13.46 5.05
CA ALA A 131 -2.15 14.07 5.31
C ALA A 131 -3.22 13.01 5.62
N ARG A 132 -3.19 11.89 4.87
CA ARG A 132 -4.25 10.89 4.89
C ARG A 132 -3.72 9.48 4.73
N VAL A 133 -4.39 8.53 5.39
CA VAL A 133 -4.20 7.08 5.25
C VAL A 133 -5.55 6.43 4.95
N VAL A 134 -5.57 5.55 3.96
CA VAL A 134 -6.71 4.69 3.65
C VAL A 134 -6.30 3.24 3.88
N VAL A 135 -7.05 2.54 4.73
CA VAL A 135 -6.75 1.18 5.17
C VAL A 135 -7.67 0.18 4.49
N GLY A 136 -7.08 -0.85 3.88
CA GLY A 136 -7.78 -1.87 3.11
C GLY A 136 -8.36 -3.00 3.96
N ASP A 137 -7.79 -3.29 5.12
CA ASP A 137 -8.22 -4.40 5.97
C ASP A 137 -7.90 -4.08 7.44
N VAL A 138 -8.96 -3.87 8.23
CA VAL A 138 -8.91 -3.82 9.70
C VAL A 138 -9.47 -5.10 10.36
N THR A 139 -10.04 -5.99 9.55
CA THR A 139 -10.64 -7.27 9.98
C THR A 139 -9.58 -8.25 10.44
N ASN A 140 -8.48 -8.38 9.68
CA ASN A 140 -7.40 -9.30 10.03
C ASN A 140 -6.36 -8.69 10.98
N ALA A 141 -6.17 -7.37 10.96
CA ALA A 141 -5.27 -6.66 11.86
C ALA A 141 -5.76 -5.23 12.07
N SER A 142 -5.67 -4.69 13.28
CA SER A 142 -6.09 -3.32 13.58
C SER A 142 -5.38 -2.77 14.82
N GLY A 143 -5.58 -1.48 15.12
CA GLY A 143 -5.23 -0.89 16.41
C GLY A 143 -4.49 0.44 16.32
N THR A 144 -3.92 0.77 15.17
CA THR A 144 -3.12 2.00 14.99
C THR A 144 -3.91 3.15 14.36
N GLU A 145 -5.15 2.92 13.93
CA GLU A 145 -6.00 3.94 13.31
C GLU A 145 -6.30 5.07 14.30
N ALA A 146 -6.58 4.72 15.57
CA ALA A 146 -6.80 5.69 16.63
C ALA A 146 -5.53 6.51 16.94
N LEU A 147 -4.36 5.85 16.91
CA LEU A 147 -3.06 6.52 17.07
C LEU A 147 -2.86 7.54 15.96
N LEU A 148 -2.99 7.15 14.69
CA LEU A 148 -2.85 8.05 13.53
C LEU A 148 -3.80 9.26 13.63
N ARG A 149 -5.08 9.03 13.95
CA ARG A 149 -6.05 10.12 14.16
C ARG A 149 -5.65 11.06 15.28
N SER A 150 -5.16 10.54 16.42
CA SER A 150 -4.68 11.36 17.54
C SER A 150 -3.47 12.22 17.18
N LYS A 151 -2.74 11.84 16.12
CA LYS A 151 -1.58 12.54 15.59
C LYS A 151 -1.93 13.50 14.44
N GLY A 152 -3.22 13.68 14.16
CA GLY A 152 -3.73 14.61 13.15
C GLY A 152 -3.72 14.07 11.72
N VAL A 153 -3.48 12.76 11.53
CA VAL A 153 -3.57 12.11 10.22
C VAL A 153 -5.04 11.74 9.98
N GLU A 154 -5.57 12.08 8.81
CA GLU A 154 -6.90 11.61 8.39
C GLU A 154 -6.84 10.10 8.13
N VAL A 155 -7.78 9.32 8.69
CA VAL A 155 -7.81 7.87 8.51
C VAL A 155 -9.18 7.40 8.07
N GLU A 156 -9.23 6.78 6.89
CA GLU A 156 -10.38 6.11 6.32
C GLU A 156 -10.15 4.59 6.28
N VAL A 157 -11.22 3.83 6.52
CA VAL A 157 -11.21 2.37 6.47
C VAL A 157 -12.13 1.94 5.34
N LEU A 158 -11.57 1.26 4.33
CA LEU A 158 -12.28 0.91 3.10
C LEU A 158 -12.80 -0.54 3.09
N GLU A 159 -12.11 -1.47 3.78
CA GLU A 159 -12.44 -2.92 3.80
C GLU A 159 -12.52 -3.55 2.38
N ASP A 160 -11.38 -3.67 1.69
CA ASP A 160 -11.29 -4.38 0.40
C ASP A 160 -11.42 -5.90 0.62
N ALA A 161 -12.52 -6.47 0.12
CA ALA A 161 -12.83 -7.89 0.29
C ALA A 161 -11.74 -8.84 -0.24
N ARG A 162 -11.04 -8.47 -1.32
CA ARG A 162 -10.00 -9.32 -1.93
C ARG A 162 -8.72 -9.28 -1.09
N GLY A 163 -8.39 -8.13 -0.52
CA GLY A 163 -7.32 -7.98 0.46
C GLY A 163 -7.58 -8.79 1.73
N ILE A 164 -8.79 -8.67 2.29
CA ILE A 164 -9.21 -9.41 3.49
C ILE A 164 -9.10 -10.93 3.28
N GLU A 165 -9.63 -11.43 2.16
CA GLU A 165 -9.57 -12.86 1.83
C GLU A 165 -8.13 -13.35 1.63
N LEU A 166 -7.30 -12.57 0.91
CA LEU A 166 -5.90 -12.89 0.67
C LEU A 166 -5.11 -13.00 1.98
N TYR A 167 -5.28 -12.04 2.88
CA TYR A 167 -4.55 -12.02 4.15
C TYR A 167 -5.02 -13.13 5.09
N ALA A 168 -6.34 -13.37 5.17
CA ALA A 168 -6.90 -14.48 5.94
C ALA A 168 -6.36 -15.85 5.46
N ARG A 169 -6.26 -16.05 4.14
CA ARG A 169 -5.64 -17.25 3.55
C ARG A 169 -4.17 -17.38 3.96
N PHE A 170 -3.39 -16.31 3.81
CA PHE A 170 -1.98 -16.30 4.19
C PHE A 170 -1.78 -16.69 5.66
N ARG A 171 -2.56 -16.12 6.58
CA ARG A 171 -2.45 -16.42 8.01
C ARG A 171 -2.74 -17.89 8.32
N ALA A 172 -3.69 -18.50 7.61
CA ALA A 172 -3.99 -19.92 7.76
C ALA A 172 -2.86 -20.83 7.22
N GLU A 173 -2.22 -20.42 6.12
CA GLU A 173 -1.18 -21.20 5.45
C GLU A 173 0.22 -21.02 6.06
N LYS A 174 0.53 -19.84 6.59
CA LYS A 174 1.86 -19.45 7.08
C LYS A 174 1.78 -18.70 8.43
N PRO A 175 1.16 -19.29 9.47
CA PRO A 175 0.98 -18.60 10.75
C PRO A 175 2.30 -18.17 11.38
N GLU A 176 3.38 -18.94 11.23
CA GLU A 176 4.69 -18.57 11.79
C GLU A 176 5.24 -17.27 11.21
N LEU A 177 5.02 -17.05 9.91
CA LEU A 177 5.47 -15.86 9.21
C LEU A 177 4.57 -14.65 9.51
N ASP A 178 3.26 -14.85 9.64
CA ASP A 178 2.32 -13.83 10.16
C ASP A 178 2.76 -13.35 11.56
N PHE A 179 3.10 -14.27 12.45
CA PHE A 179 3.63 -13.93 13.78
C PHE A 179 4.96 -13.19 13.72
N GLU A 180 5.91 -13.64 12.89
CA GLU A 180 7.20 -12.96 12.71
C GLU A 180 7.01 -11.51 12.25
N ASP A 181 6.18 -11.30 11.23
CA ASP A 181 5.97 -9.99 10.60
C ASP A 181 5.23 -9.01 11.51
N TRP A 182 4.23 -9.49 12.27
CA TRP A 182 3.35 -8.64 13.09
C TRP A 182 3.81 -8.47 14.54
N GLN A 183 4.31 -9.55 15.17
CA GLN A 183 4.62 -9.57 16.61
C GLN A 183 6.10 -9.82 16.91
N GLY A 184 6.88 -10.20 15.89
CA GLY A 184 8.25 -10.65 16.06
C GLY A 184 8.36 -12.04 16.69
N LEU A 185 9.52 -12.68 16.50
CA LEU A 185 9.77 -14.05 16.95
C LEU A 185 9.74 -14.23 18.49
N GLY A 186 9.94 -13.14 19.25
CA GLY A 186 9.92 -13.16 20.72
C GLY A 186 8.52 -13.09 21.36
N GLY A 187 7.47 -12.86 20.56
CA GLY A 187 6.08 -12.75 21.02
C GLY A 187 5.44 -14.08 21.42
N ARG A 188 6.06 -15.23 21.09
CA ARG A 188 5.61 -16.56 21.53
C ARG A 188 5.95 -16.78 23.01
N LYS A 189 5.09 -16.34 23.92
CA LYS A 189 5.11 -16.73 25.33
C LYS A 189 3.87 -17.53 25.68
#